data_AF-A0A1G2DZP6-F1
#
_entry.id   AF-A0A1G2DZP6-F1
#
_cell.length_a   1.000
_cell.length_b   1.000
_cell.length_c   1.000
_cell.angle_alpha   90.00
_cell.angle_beta   90.00
_cell.angle_gamma   90.00
#
_symmetry.space_group_name_H-M   'P 1'
#
loop_
_entity.id
_entity.type
_entity.pdbx_description
1 polymer ?
#
loop_
_entity_poly.entity_id
_entity_poly.type
_entity_poly.pdbx_seq_one_letter_code
_entity_poly.pdbx_strand_id
1 'polypeptide(L)'
;MFIENGIANIQEIVTEKLTAKKARLDKIEMVDQNTGEIYCTWVQDGEWIKEKGECDNPESTSEPSAPNTVPDETIDDNIPPEETLPEEIVPEETPEETSDNEEIISEETPSEESGSLAEEILPDSQ
;
A
#
# COMPACT_ATOMS: atom_id res chain seq x y z
N MET A 1 -27.39 -12.52 11.44
CA MET A 1 -26.12 -11.89 11.86
C MET A 1 -26.47 -10.93 13.00
N PHE A 2 -25.85 -11.09 14.16
CA PHE A 2 -26.02 -10.18 15.29
C PHE A 2 -24.69 -9.49 15.54
N ILE A 3 -24.72 -8.16 15.67
CA ILE A 3 -23.56 -7.36 16.02
C ILE A 3 -23.76 -6.97 17.48
N GLU A 4 -22.92 -7.50 18.36
CA GLU A 4 -22.95 -7.19 19.78
C GLU A 4 -21.73 -6.33 20.10
N ASN A 5 -21.95 -5.14 20.69
CA ASN A 5 -20.89 -4.18 21.02
C ASN A 5 -20.01 -3.79 19.81
N GLY A 6 -20.58 -3.78 18.60
CA GLY A 6 -19.84 -3.50 17.37
C GLY A 6 -18.95 -4.64 16.87
N ILE A 7 -19.03 -5.83 17.49
CA ILE A 7 -18.26 -7.02 17.13
C ILE A 7 -19.19 -8.03 16.46
N ALA A 8 -18.74 -8.54 15.31
CA ALA A 8 -19.35 -9.68 14.63
C ALA A 8 -18.29 -10.76 14.45
N ASN A 9 -18.61 -11.99 14.84
CA ASN A 9 -17.78 -13.16 14.51
C ASN A 9 -18.32 -13.74 13.21
N ILE A 10 -17.45 -13.77 12.19
CA ILE A 10 -17.78 -14.25 10.85
C ILE A 10 -16.76 -15.33 10.52
N GLN A 11 -17.23 -16.50 10.09
CA GLN A 11 -16.34 -17.60 9.69
C GLN A 11 -15.68 -17.32 8.33
N GLU A 12 -16.45 -16.81 7.38
CA GLU A 12 -15.99 -16.54 6.02
C GLU A 12 -16.73 -15.34 5.42
N ILE A 13 -16.01 -14.50 4.68
CA ILE A 13 -16.57 -13.38 3.92
C ILE A 13 -16.03 -13.42 2.48
N VAL A 14 -16.94 -13.49 1.52
CA VAL A 14 -16.60 -13.42 0.09
C VAL A 14 -17.09 -12.08 -0.44
N THR A 15 -16.17 -11.24 -0.89
CA THR A 15 -16.48 -9.91 -1.44
C THR A 15 -15.53 -9.58 -2.58
N GLU A 16 -16.00 -8.82 -3.56
CA GLU A 16 -15.15 -8.29 -4.63
C GLU A 16 -14.19 -7.22 -4.12
N LYS A 17 -14.59 -6.47 -3.08
CA LYS A 17 -13.81 -5.38 -2.51
C LYS A 17 -13.97 -5.33 -1.00
N LEU A 18 -12.83 -5.29 -0.30
CA LEU A 18 -12.75 -5.00 1.12
C LEU A 18 -12.06 -3.65 1.31
N THR A 19 -12.64 -2.75 2.11
CA THR A 19 -12.03 -1.47 2.47
C THR A 19 -12.05 -1.33 3.98
N ALA A 20 -10.87 -1.25 4.58
CA ALA A 20 -10.69 -1.16 6.03
C ALA A 20 -9.60 -0.12 6.35
N LYS A 21 -9.74 0.57 7.48
CA LYS A 21 -8.72 1.53 7.96
C LYS A 21 -7.50 0.82 8.55
N LYS A 22 -7.71 -0.34 9.19
CA LYS A 22 -6.69 -1.16 9.84
C LYS A 22 -7.09 -2.63 9.72
N ALA A 23 -6.12 -3.49 9.52
CA ALA A 23 -6.27 -4.94 9.54
C ALA A 23 -5.17 -5.54 10.42
N ARG A 24 -5.51 -6.61 11.15
CA ARG A 24 -4.55 -7.47 11.85
C ARG A 24 -4.77 -8.87 11.31
N LEU A 25 -3.75 -9.40 10.65
CA LEU A 25 -3.78 -10.66 9.91
C LEU A 25 -2.55 -11.45 10.34
N ASP A 26 -2.69 -12.75 10.52
CA ASP A 26 -1.55 -13.61 10.85
C ASP A 26 -0.76 -13.98 9.58
N LYS A 27 -1.48 -14.28 8.50
CA LYS A 27 -0.93 -14.56 7.16
C LYS A 27 -1.88 -14.02 6.09
N ILE A 28 -1.36 -13.78 4.89
CA ILE A 28 -2.13 -13.34 3.72
C ILE A 28 -1.77 -14.24 2.54
N GLU A 29 -2.78 -14.88 1.96
CA GLU A 29 -2.67 -15.62 0.71
C GLU A 29 -2.96 -14.71 -0.47
N MET A 30 -2.09 -14.74 -1.48
CA MET A 30 -2.17 -13.90 -2.67
C MET A 30 -1.96 -14.73 -3.93
N VAL A 31 -2.68 -14.40 -5.01
CA VAL A 31 -2.51 -15.02 -6.33
C VAL A 31 -1.71 -14.07 -7.21
N ASP A 32 -0.60 -14.54 -7.77
CA ASP A 32 0.18 -13.81 -8.77
C ASP A 32 -0.64 -13.65 -10.06
N GLN A 33 -0.79 -12.40 -10.52
CA GLN A 33 -1.64 -12.09 -11.68
C GLN A 33 -1.08 -12.63 -13.01
N ASN A 34 0.24 -12.76 -13.13
CA ASN A 34 0.91 -13.18 -14.36
C ASN A 34 0.94 -14.70 -14.51
N THR A 35 1.15 -15.41 -13.40
CA THR A 35 1.36 -16.86 -13.39
C THR A 35 0.18 -17.66 -12.84
N GLY A 36 -0.69 -17.03 -12.04
CA GLY A 36 -1.73 -17.72 -11.28
C GLY A 36 -1.21 -18.48 -10.06
N GLU A 37 0.06 -18.31 -9.69
CA GLU A 37 0.66 -19.00 -8.55
C GLU A 37 0.19 -18.39 -7.23
N ILE A 38 -0.08 -19.27 -6.26
CA ILE A 38 -0.47 -18.87 -4.90
C ILE A 38 0.78 -18.65 -4.06
N TYR A 39 0.78 -17.57 -3.28
CA TYR A 39 1.83 -17.25 -2.31
C TYR A 39 1.22 -16.96 -0.95
N CYS A 40 1.82 -17.55 0.09
CA CYS A 40 1.55 -17.18 1.46
C CYS A 40 2.60 -16.18 1.96
N THR A 41 2.15 -15.08 2.56
CA THR A 41 3.01 -14.01 3.07
C THR A 41 2.68 -13.66 4.51
N TRP A 42 3.69 -13.35 5.31
CA TRP A 42 3.54 -12.92 6.71
C TRP A 42 4.77 -12.14 7.19
N VAL A 43 4.70 -11.61 8.41
CA VAL A 43 5.83 -10.95 9.08
C VAL A 43 6.38 -11.87 10.16
N GLN A 44 7.68 -12.16 10.12
CA GLN A 44 8.40 -12.94 11.11
C GLN A 44 9.67 -12.20 11.51
N ASP A 45 9.86 -11.98 12.81
CA ASP A 45 11.02 -11.25 13.34
C ASP A 45 11.21 -9.84 12.75
N GLY A 46 10.12 -9.21 12.31
CA GLY A 46 10.11 -7.91 11.66
C GLY A 46 10.42 -7.94 10.16
N GLU A 47 10.68 -9.12 9.59
CA GLU A 47 10.93 -9.33 8.17
C GLU A 47 9.70 -9.87 7.46
N TRP A 48 9.52 -9.46 6.21
CA TRP A 48 8.48 -10.00 5.35
C TRP A 48 8.94 -11.31 4.73
N ILE A 49 8.22 -12.39 5.04
CA ILE A 49 8.45 -13.72 4.47
C ILE A 49 7.40 -13.98 3.39
N LYS A 50 7.82 -14.66 2.32
CA LYS A 50 6.96 -15.11 1.23
C LYS A 50 7.35 -16.54 0.86
N GLU A 51 6.37 -17.42 0.86
CA GLU A 51 6.51 -18.80 0.40
C GLU A 51 5.50 -19.08 -0.70
N LYS A 52 5.87 -19.96 -1.63
CA LYS A 52 4.96 -20.41 -2.69
C LYS A 52 4.03 -21.50 -2.12
N GLY A 53 2.73 -21.35 -2.35
CA GLY A 53 1.68 -22.25 -1.89
C GLY A 53 0.64 -21.58 -0.99
N GLU A 54 -0.34 -22.37 -0.58
CA GLU A 54 -1.43 -21.96 0.31
C GLU A 54 -0.92 -21.74 1.75
N CYS A 55 -1.57 -20.86 2.51
CA CYS A 55 -1.13 -20.54 3.87
C CYS A 55 -1.30 -21.66 4.90
N ASP A 56 -2.22 -22.60 4.64
CA ASP A 56 -2.56 -23.72 5.50
C ASP A 56 -1.91 -25.04 5.06
N ASN A 57 -1.05 -25.02 4.03
CA ASN A 57 -0.38 -26.22 3.56
C ASN A 57 0.90 -26.50 4.38
N PRO A 58 0.97 -27.61 5.14
CA PRO A 58 2.14 -27.94 5.95
C PRO A 58 3.38 -28.36 5.12
N GLU A 59 3.28 -28.49 3.80
CA GLU A 59 4.37 -28.96 2.93
C GLU A 59 5.25 -27.84 2.35
N SER A 60 4.90 -26.57 2.51
CA SER A 60 5.67 -25.44 1.98
C SER A 60 6.84 -25.03 2.89
N THR A 61 7.67 -25.96 3.37
CA THR A 61 9.00 -25.57 3.89
C THR A 61 9.95 -25.45 2.70
N SER A 62 9.93 -24.31 2.00
CA SER A 62 10.93 -23.96 1.00
C SER A 62 11.93 -22.97 1.60
N GLU A 63 13.22 -23.33 1.50
CA GLU A 63 14.38 -22.57 1.96
C GLU A 63 14.29 -21.05 1.69
N PRO A 64 14.84 -20.21 2.58
CA PRO A 64 14.86 -18.76 2.39
C PRO A 64 15.60 -18.43 1.10
N SER A 65 14.86 -17.92 0.11
CA SER A 65 15.45 -17.37 -1.10
C SER A 65 16.22 -16.11 -0.72
N ALA A 66 17.56 -16.22 -0.73
CA ALA A 66 18.47 -15.11 -0.47
C ALA A 66 18.19 -13.92 -1.41
N PRO A 67 18.41 -12.67 -0.96
CA PRO A 67 18.30 -11.51 -1.83
C PRO A 67 19.31 -11.61 -2.99
N ASN A 68 18.83 -11.38 -4.22
CA ASN A 68 19.68 -11.24 -5.40
C ASN A 68 20.72 -10.13 -5.17
N THR A 69 21.96 -10.52 -4.87
CA THR A 69 23.15 -9.69 -5.06
C THR A 69 23.29 -9.47 -6.57
N VAL A 70 23.13 -8.21 -6.99
CA VAL A 70 23.68 -7.74 -8.27
C VAL A 70 25.19 -8.01 -8.28
N PRO A 71 25.73 -8.74 -9.27
CA PRO A 71 27.17 -8.89 -9.41
C PRO A 71 27.79 -7.53 -9.71
N ASP A 72 28.55 -7.02 -8.75
CA ASP A 72 29.56 -5.97 -8.94
C ASP A 72 30.66 -6.57 -9.82
N GLU A 73 30.63 -6.27 -11.12
CA GLU A 73 31.74 -6.59 -12.02
C GLU A 73 32.95 -5.73 -11.62
N THR A 74 33.91 -6.36 -10.94
CA THR A 74 35.26 -5.82 -10.78
C THR A 74 35.92 -5.78 -12.16
N ILE A 75 35.89 -4.62 -12.80
CA ILE A 75 36.58 -4.34 -14.05
C ILE A 75 38.10 -4.31 -13.79
N ASP A 76 38.80 -5.16 -14.53
CA ASP A 76 40.24 -5.37 -14.56
C ASP A 76 40.99 -4.12 -15.08
N ASP A 77 41.92 -3.60 -14.29
CA ASP A 77 42.85 -2.51 -14.63
C ASP A 77 43.90 -2.98 -15.68
N ASN A 78 43.59 -2.93 -16.98
CA ASN A 78 44.61 -2.86 -18.04
C ASN A 78 44.11 -2.39 -19.42
N ILE A 79 43.89 -1.08 -19.59
CA ILE A 79 43.78 -0.44 -20.92
C ILE A 79 44.82 0.69 -21.01
N PRO A 80 45.85 0.61 -21.89
CA PRO A 80 46.77 1.71 -22.15
C PRO A 80 46.13 2.82 -23.01
N PRO A 81 46.66 4.07 -22.94
CA PRO A 81 45.90 5.28 -23.24
C PRO A 81 45.95 5.66 -24.72
N GLU A 82 44.82 6.12 -25.27
CA GLU A 82 44.78 6.79 -26.58
C GLU A 82 44.08 8.16 -26.47
N GLU A 83 44.91 9.19 -26.63
CA GLU A 83 44.70 10.55 -27.16
C GLU A 83 43.41 11.37 -26.83
N THR A 84 43.60 12.32 -25.91
CA THR A 84 43.36 13.78 -26.04
C THR A 84 42.33 14.30 -27.07
N LEU A 85 41.32 15.07 -26.62
CA LEU A 85 41.21 16.56 -26.65
C LEU A 85 39.76 17.03 -26.31
N PRO A 86 39.49 18.34 -26.07
CA PRO A 86 39.73 19.16 -24.88
C PRO A 86 38.45 19.53 -24.09
N GLU A 87 38.68 20.16 -22.93
CA GLU A 87 37.72 20.78 -22.00
C GLU A 87 36.70 21.73 -22.65
N GLU A 88 35.42 21.63 -22.26
CA GLU A 88 34.53 22.79 -22.18
C GLU A 88 33.98 22.93 -20.75
N ILE A 89 34.46 24.00 -20.14
CA ILE A 89 34.19 24.62 -18.85
C ILE A 89 32.72 25.10 -18.72
N VAL A 90 32.02 24.59 -17.68
CA VAL A 90 31.03 25.20 -16.73
C VAL A 90 29.93 26.19 -17.23
N PRO A 91 28.72 26.25 -16.61
CA PRO A 91 28.49 26.14 -15.16
C PRO A 91 27.28 25.34 -14.66
N GLU A 92 27.42 25.00 -13.38
CA GLU A 92 26.43 24.60 -12.38
C GLU A 92 25.30 25.65 -12.27
N GLU A 93 24.10 25.28 -12.70
CA GLU A 93 22.87 26.05 -12.43
C GLU A 93 22.22 25.47 -11.17
N THR A 94 22.54 26.09 -10.04
CA THR A 94 21.77 26.05 -8.80
C THR A 94 20.33 26.51 -9.07
N PRO A 95 19.28 25.75 -8.72
CA PRO A 95 17.96 26.31 -8.59
C PRO A 95 17.78 26.80 -7.14
N GLU A 96 18.00 28.09 -6.92
CA GLU A 96 17.35 28.86 -5.85
C GLU A 96 16.21 29.70 -6.45
N GLU A 97 15.23 30.01 -5.60
CA GLU A 97 13.99 30.80 -5.79
C GLU A 97 12.73 29.94 -5.90
N THR A 98 12.04 29.68 -4.78
CA THR A 98 11.01 30.57 -4.16
C THR A 98 9.86 30.86 -5.12
N SER A 99 8.69 30.29 -4.81
CA SER A 99 7.41 30.87 -5.19
C SER A 99 6.40 30.43 -4.15
N ASP A 100 6.27 31.26 -3.13
CA ASP A 100 5.02 31.42 -2.40
C ASP A 100 3.86 31.50 -3.40
N ASN A 101 2.81 30.75 -3.15
CA ASN A 101 1.48 31.15 -3.59
C ASN A 101 0.49 30.70 -2.51
N GLU A 102 0.30 31.57 -1.52
CA GLU A 102 -0.93 31.64 -0.74
C GLU A 102 -2.10 31.89 -1.73
N GLU A 103 -2.96 30.89 -1.90
CA GLU A 103 -4.35 31.14 -2.29
C GLU A 103 -5.27 30.57 -1.22
N ILE A 104 -5.52 31.46 -0.26
CA ILE A 104 -6.59 31.50 0.72
C ILE A 104 -7.92 31.18 0.03
N ILE A 105 -8.39 29.92 0.14
CA ILE A 105 -9.78 29.59 -0.18
C ILE A 105 -10.67 30.14 0.93
N SER A 106 -11.56 31.01 0.51
CA SER A 106 -12.50 31.75 1.33
C SER A 106 -13.54 30.83 1.95
N GLU A 107 -13.85 31.10 3.22
CA GLU A 107 -15.02 30.61 3.94
C GLU A 107 -16.30 30.92 3.14
N GLU A 108 -17.09 29.89 2.82
CA GLU A 108 -18.54 30.06 2.71
C GLU A 108 -19.21 29.00 3.59
N THR A 109 -19.72 29.48 4.72
CA THR A 109 -20.69 28.78 5.55
C THR A 109 -22.08 28.90 4.92
N PRO A 110 -22.88 27.83 4.90
CA PRO A 110 -24.32 27.97 4.87
C PRO A 110 -24.90 27.53 6.22
N SER A 111 -25.26 28.56 6.99
CA SER A 111 -26.49 28.72 7.78
C SER A 111 -27.22 27.46 8.24
N GLU A 112 -27.32 27.31 9.56
CA GLU A 112 -28.39 26.56 10.21
C GLU A 112 -29.76 27.08 9.72
N GLU A 113 -30.60 26.18 9.23
CA GLU A 113 -32.04 26.39 9.22
C GLU A 113 -32.66 25.36 10.17
N SER A 114 -33.04 25.87 11.34
CA SER A 114 -33.98 25.23 12.23
C SER A 114 -35.34 25.10 11.54
N GLY A 115 -35.76 23.88 11.27
CA GLY A 115 -37.11 23.56 10.81
C GLY A 115 -37.71 22.45 11.66
N SER A 116 -38.33 22.82 12.78
CA SER A 116 -39.24 21.94 13.50
C SER A 116 -40.53 21.77 12.72
N LEU A 117 -40.98 20.53 12.52
CA LEU A 117 -42.42 20.25 12.63
C LEU A 117 -42.61 18.78 13.01
N ALA A 118 -43.26 18.59 14.15
CA ALA A 118 -43.80 17.32 14.57
C ALA A 118 -44.91 16.91 13.59
N GLU A 119 -44.85 15.69 13.07
CA GLU A 119 -46.02 15.04 12.48
C GLU A 119 -46.24 13.72 13.22
N GLU A 120 -47.24 13.76 14.11
CA GLU A 120 -47.72 12.65 14.91
C GLU A 120 -48.41 11.66 13.96
N ILE A 121 -47.74 10.55 13.65
CA ILE A 121 -48.33 9.47 12.84
C ILE A 121 -49.18 8.60 13.77
N LEU A 122 -50.47 8.89 13.84
CA LEU A 122 -51.51 7.95 14.27
C LEU A 122 -52.14 7.30 13.04
N PRO A 123 -52.09 5.96 12.94
CA PRO A 123 -53.19 5.25 12.33
C PRO A 123 -53.90 4.38 13.37
N ASP A 124 -55.10 4.82 13.71
CA ASP A 124 -56.20 3.99 14.19
C ASP A 124 -56.47 2.91 13.13
N SER A 125 -56.42 1.63 13.50
CA SER A 125 -57.07 0.56 12.72
C SER A 125 -57.40 -0.61 13.63
N GLN A 126 -58.72 -0.78 13.80
CA GLN A 126 -59.43 -1.96 14.31
C GLN A 126 -59.18 -3.20 13.47
#